data_AF-A0A969N7R4-F1
#
_entry.id   AF-A0A969N7R4-F1
#
_cell.length_a   1.000
_cell.length_b   1.000
_cell.length_c   1.000
_cell.angle_alpha   90.00
_cell.angle_beta   90.00
_cell.angle_gamma   90.00
#
_symmetry.space_group_name_H-M   'P 1'
#
loop_
_entity.id
_entity.type
_entity.pdbx_description
1 polymer ?
#
loop_
_entity_poly.entity_id
_entity_poly.type
_entity_poly.pdbx_seq_one_letter_code
_entity_poly.pdbx_strand_id
1 'polypeptide(L)'
;MLGVIAVVSSMITAPIKKLRQATDKVTQGEYGKTLDLKINDEIGDLIQAFNEMTSRLKLQSEKLEEQKLMSLQSLIDGQEIERQRLSRELHDGLAQLILAIKMRTERALNVHPDVAQQIIRDSKELLSQTLTEIRNISNNLMPAVLNNFGLKQALMNLVNERRKYKSFLSTTIVRANY
;
A
#
# COMPACT_ATOMS: atom_id res chain seq x y z
N MET A 1 9.38 -62.37 2.47
CA MET A 1 9.86 -61.18 1.73
C MET A 1 8.82 -60.05 1.70
N LEU A 2 7.55 -60.32 1.36
CA LEU A 2 6.48 -59.30 1.29
C LEU A 2 6.24 -58.51 2.60
N GLY A 3 6.31 -59.15 3.77
CA GLY A 3 6.14 -58.47 5.06
C GLY A 3 7.23 -57.45 5.40
N VAL A 4 8.48 -57.70 4.99
CA VAL A 4 9.61 -56.78 5.22
C VAL A 4 9.46 -55.51 4.36
N ILE A 5 9.02 -55.67 3.11
CA ILE A 5 8.75 -54.55 2.20
C ILE A 5 7.64 -53.65 2.75
N ALA A 6 6.56 -54.23 3.28
CA ALA A 6 5.46 -53.46 3.87
C ALA A 6 5.90 -52.65 5.09
N VAL A 7 6.76 -53.21 5.95
CA VAL A 7 7.29 -52.54 7.15
C VAL A 7 8.24 -51.40 6.79
N VAL A 8 9.18 -51.61 5.87
CA VAL A 8 10.08 -50.52 5.41
C VAL A 8 9.28 -49.41 4.71
N SER A 9 8.23 -49.77 3.96
CA SER A 9 7.36 -48.80 3.32
C SER A 9 6.59 -47.93 4.33
N SER A 10 6.12 -48.49 5.44
CA SER A 10 5.35 -47.76 6.45
C SER A 10 6.23 -46.97 7.42
N MET A 11 7.40 -47.49 7.81
CA MET A 11 8.29 -46.84 8.77
C MET A 11 9.16 -45.74 8.15
N ILE A 12 9.58 -45.88 6.89
CA ILE A 12 10.56 -44.96 6.27
C ILE A 12 9.97 -44.27 5.05
N THR A 13 9.42 -45.04 4.11
CA THR A 13 9.06 -44.51 2.78
C THR A 13 7.88 -43.54 2.85
N ALA A 14 6.82 -43.87 3.61
CA ALA A 14 5.64 -43.02 3.73
C ALA A 14 5.90 -41.67 4.42
N PRO A 15 6.62 -41.60 5.57
CA PRO A 15 7.00 -40.32 6.18
C PRO A 15 7.85 -39.43 5.27
N ILE A 16 8.86 -40.00 4.59
CA ILE A 16 9.72 -39.22 3.68
C ILE A 16 8.93 -38.65 2.51
N LYS A 17 7.99 -39.43 1.93
CA LYS A 17 7.13 -38.94 0.85
C LYS A 17 6.25 -37.78 1.31
N LYS A 18 5.71 -37.83 2.53
CA LYS A 18 4.92 -36.74 3.14
C LYS A 18 5.78 -35.50 3.39
N LEU A 19 7.01 -35.69 3.90
CA LEU A 19 7.96 -34.60 4.11
C LEU A 19 8.24 -33.88 2.79
N ARG A 20 8.59 -34.63 1.73
CA ARG A 20 8.80 -34.08 0.38
C ARG A 20 7.60 -33.27 -0.11
N GLN A 21 6.40 -33.80 0.02
CA GLN A 21 5.18 -33.10 -0.38
C GLN A 21 4.94 -31.82 0.44
N ALA A 22 5.26 -31.81 1.72
CA ALA A 22 5.17 -30.63 2.57
C ALA A 22 6.23 -29.59 2.18
N THR A 23 7.46 -30.03 1.89
CA THR A 23 8.52 -29.17 1.36
C THR A 23 8.10 -28.52 0.04
N ASP A 24 7.51 -29.28 -0.90
CA ASP A 24 7.02 -28.72 -2.17
C ASP A 24 6.04 -27.55 -1.93
N LYS A 25 5.14 -27.68 -0.95
CA LYS A 25 4.22 -26.59 -0.58
C LYS A 25 4.93 -25.39 0.03
N VAL A 26 5.92 -25.61 0.89
CA VAL A 26 6.75 -24.53 1.47
C VAL A 26 7.48 -23.76 0.36
N THR A 27 7.99 -24.44 -0.67
CA THR A 27 8.62 -23.76 -1.82
C THR A 27 7.64 -22.94 -2.66
N GLN A 28 6.34 -23.21 -2.56
CA GLN A 28 5.27 -22.43 -3.20
C GLN A 28 4.78 -21.26 -2.33
N GLY A 29 5.41 -21.03 -1.16
CA GLY A 29 5.06 -19.95 -0.24
C GLY A 29 3.97 -20.31 0.78
N GLU A 30 3.50 -21.56 0.81
CA GLU A 30 2.55 -22.03 1.84
C GLU A 30 3.28 -22.37 3.15
N TYR A 31 3.72 -21.35 3.87
CA TYR A 31 4.41 -21.51 5.16
C TYR A 31 3.44 -21.91 6.30
N GLY A 32 3.98 -22.56 7.33
CA GLY A 32 3.26 -22.95 8.54
C GLY A 32 2.44 -24.25 8.43
N LYS A 33 2.59 -25.02 7.34
CA LYS A 33 2.07 -26.39 7.25
C LYS A 33 2.90 -27.31 8.12
N THR A 34 2.33 -27.82 9.21
CA THR A 34 2.99 -28.79 10.08
C THR A 34 2.59 -30.22 9.72
N LEU A 35 3.50 -31.16 9.96
CA LEU A 35 3.25 -32.59 9.88
C LEU A 35 3.03 -33.12 11.30
N ASP A 36 1.82 -33.57 11.60
CA ASP A 36 1.49 -34.23 12.87
C ASP A 36 1.70 -35.75 12.73
N LEU A 37 2.96 -36.15 12.84
CA LEU A 37 3.36 -37.56 12.85
C LEU A 37 4.16 -37.79 14.13
N LYS A 38 3.64 -38.61 15.03
CA LYS A 38 4.34 -39.02 16.25
C LYS A 38 5.21 -40.22 15.93
N ILE A 39 6.45 -39.94 15.57
CA ILE A 39 7.49 -40.95 15.32
C ILE A 39 8.61 -40.67 16.33
N ASN A 40 9.06 -41.69 17.05
CA ASN A 40 10.05 -41.56 18.13
C ASN A 40 11.43 -42.04 17.63
N ASP A 41 11.85 -41.57 16.47
CA ASP A 41 13.12 -41.88 15.81
C ASP A 41 13.69 -40.63 15.12
N GLU A 42 14.77 -40.79 14.35
CA GLU A 42 15.44 -39.71 13.62
C GLU A 42 14.52 -39.04 12.57
N ILE A 43 13.53 -39.75 12.05
CA ILE A 43 12.53 -39.18 11.14
C ILE A 43 11.57 -38.26 11.93
N GLY A 44 11.23 -38.65 13.16
CA GLY A 44 10.52 -37.80 14.12
C GLY A 44 11.24 -36.47 14.38
N ASP A 45 12.54 -36.53 14.67
CA ASP A 45 13.39 -35.34 14.89
C ASP A 45 13.43 -34.44 13.65
N LEU A 46 13.54 -35.03 12.45
CA LEU A 46 13.50 -34.29 11.18
C LEU A 46 12.14 -33.60 10.96
N ILE A 47 11.05 -34.26 11.30
CA ILE A 47 9.69 -33.70 11.21
C ILE A 47 9.53 -32.53 12.19
N GLN A 48 10.06 -32.65 13.41
CA GLN A 48 10.07 -31.55 14.37
C GLN A 48 10.89 -30.36 13.84
N ALA A 49 12.11 -30.60 13.37
CA ALA A 49 12.95 -29.55 12.78
C ALA A 49 12.28 -28.87 11.57
N PHE A 50 11.62 -29.66 10.71
CA PHE A 50 10.82 -29.13 9.60
C PHE A 50 9.66 -28.25 10.08
N ASN A 51 8.91 -28.70 11.09
CA ASN A 51 7.79 -27.95 11.68
C ASN A 51 8.25 -26.64 12.31
N GLU A 52 9.39 -26.64 13.01
CA GLU A 52 10.00 -25.43 13.56
C GLU A 52 10.44 -24.47 12.45
N MET A 53 11.12 -24.97 11.41
CA MET A 53 11.56 -24.18 10.26
C MET A 53 10.38 -23.50 9.55
N THR A 54 9.34 -24.26 9.20
CA THR A 54 8.17 -23.70 8.48
C THR A 54 7.39 -22.68 9.33
N SER A 55 7.34 -22.87 10.65
CA SER A 55 6.76 -21.90 11.57
C SER A 55 7.56 -20.60 11.62
N ARG A 56 8.90 -20.69 11.70
CA ARG A 56 9.79 -19.52 11.65
C ARG A 56 9.68 -18.78 10.32
N LEU A 57 9.65 -19.49 9.20
CA LEU A 57 9.47 -18.90 7.86
C LEU A 57 8.14 -18.15 7.76
N LYS A 58 7.05 -18.72 8.30
CA LYS A 58 5.75 -18.05 8.34
C LYS A 58 5.82 -16.73 9.10
N LEU A 59 6.35 -16.76 10.32
CA LEU A 59 6.48 -15.56 11.15
C LEU A 59 7.36 -14.48 10.50
N GLN A 60 8.45 -14.88 9.84
CA GLN A 60 9.32 -13.96 9.11
C GLN A 60 8.61 -13.35 7.90
N SER A 61 7.84 -14.15 7.16
CA SER A 61 7.05 -13.69 6.02
C SER A 61 5.99 -12.67 6.44
N GLU A 62 5.23 -12.97 7.51
CA GLU A 62 4.21 -12.07 8.05
C GLU A 62 4.83 -10.74 8.52
N LYS A 63 5.96 -10.80 9.24
CA LYS A 63 6.68 -9.60 9.69
C LYS A 63 7.20 -8.75 8.54
N LEU A 64 7.73 -9.38 7.48
CA LEU A 64 8.22 -8.66 6.30
C LEU A 64 7.07 -7.97 5.55
N GLU A 65 5.92 -8.63 5.46
CA GLU A 65 4.72 -8.06 4.85
C GLU A 65 4.21 -6.85 5.66
N GLU A 66 4.15 -6.96 6.98
CA GLU A 66 3.80 -5.86 7.88
C GLU A 66 4.76 -4.67 7.71
N GLN A 67 6.08 -4.91 7.73
CA GLN A 67 7.09 -3.87 7.53
C GLN A 67 6.94 -3.17 6.17
N LYS A 68 6.63 -3.94 5.12
CA LYS A 68 6.39 -3.39 3.79
C LYS A 68 5.16 -2.49 3.77
N LEU A 69 4.07 -2.91 4.41
CA LEU A 69 2.86 -2.09 4.52
C LEU A 69 3.10 -0.81 5.31
N MET A 70 3.80 -0.90 6.45
CA MET A 70 4.17 0.27 7.25
C MET A 70 5.05 1.24 6.46
N SER A 71 6.05 0.73 5.73
CA SER A 71 6.92 1.56 4.89
C SER A 71 6.15 2.27 3.79
N LEU A 72 5.25 1.56 3.10
CA LEU A 72 4.38 2.17 2.08
C LEU A 72 3.48 3.25 2.69
N GLN A 73 2.92 3.02 3.87
CA GLN A 73 2.10 4.01 4.56
C GLN A 73 2.91 5.26 4.92
N SER A 74 4.10 5.08 5.50
CA SER A 74 4.98 6.22 5.83
C SER A 74 5.43 7.01 4.60
N LEU A 75 5.66 6.34 3.46
CA LEU A 75 5.96 7.01 2.20
C LEU A 75 4.77 7.84 1.70
N ILE A 76 3.56 7.30 1.78
CA ILE A 76 2.32 8.02 1.41
C ILE A 76 2.13 9.24 2.33
N ASP A 77 2.27 9.05 3.63
CA ASP A 77 2.11 10.13 4.61
C ASP A 77 3.17 11.23 4.41
N GLY A 78 4.42 10.85 4.15
CA GLY A 78 5.49 11.79 3.85
C GLY A 78 5.23 12.59 2.57
N GLN A 79 4.75 11.93 1.51
CA GLN A 79 4.35 12.59 0.26
C GLN A 79 3.15 13.55 0.48
N GLU A 80 2.18 13.17 1.30
CA GLU A 80 1.03 14.00 1.64
C GLU A 80 1.45 15.26 2.41
N ILE A 81 2.30 15.11 3.43
CA ILE A 81 2.86 16.23 4.20
C ILE A 81 3.62 17.19 3.27
N GLU A 82 4.47 16.65 2.41
CA GLU A 82 5.26 17.45 1.47
C GLU A 82 4.37 18.19 0.48
N ARG A 83 3.32 17.53 -0.02
CA ARG A 83 2.33 18.17 -0.89
C ARG A 83 1.61 19.33 -0.19
N GLN A 84 1.23 19.17 1.07
CA GLN A 84 0.62 20.24 1.86
C GLN A 84 1.58 21.40 2.09
N ARG A 85 2.87 21.11 2.39
CA ARG A 85 3.92 22.11 2.53
C ARG A 85 4.09 22.91 1.24
N LEU A 86 4.26 22.23 0.11
CA LEU A 86 4.38 22.85 -1.21
C LEU A 86 3.15 23.68 -1.56
N SER A 87 1.94 23.19 -1.28
CA SER A 87 0.72 23.96 -1.53
C SER A 87 0.70 25.27 -0.74
N ARG A 88 1.20 25.30 0.50
CA ARG A 88 1.28 26.53 1.31
C ARG A 88 2.34 27.48 0.78
N GLU A 89 3.55 26.99 0.50
CA GLU A 89 4.63 27.83 -0.04
C GLU A 89 4.24 28.46 -1.38
N LEU A 90 3.57 27.68 -2.23
CA LEU A 90 3.08 28.17 -3.51
C LEU A 90 1.96 29.19 -3.29
N HIS A 91 0.96 28.91 -2.45
CA HIS A 91 -0.08 29.89 -2.11
C HIS A 91 0.51 31.22 -1.62
N ASP A 92 1.52 31.17 -0.76
CA ASP A 92 2.15 32.37 -0.20
C ASP A 92 2.97 33.14 -1.26
N GLY A 93 3.75 32.44 -2.09
CA GLY A 93 4.48 33.04 -3.20
C GLY A 93 3.55 33.70 -4.23
N LEU A 94 2.41 33.07 -4.51
CA LEU A 94 1.37 33.63 -5.38
C LEU A 94 0.72 34.86 -4.76
N ALA A 95 0.44 34.84 -3.45
CA ALA A 95 -0.10 35.99 -2.74
C ALA A 95 0.85 37.20 -2.82
N GLN A 96 2.17 36.97 -2.71
CA GLN A 96 3.19 38.00 -2.89
C GLN A 96 3.21 38.58 -4.30
N LEU A 97 3.13 37.74 -5.34
CA LEU A 97 3.06 38.19 -6.74
C LEU A 97 1.82 39.03 -7.01
N ILE A 98 0.65 38.58 -6.52
CA ILE A 98 -0.61 39.30 -6.65
C ILE A 98 -0.54 40.65 -5.92
N LEU A 99 0.06 40.69 -4.72
CA LEU A 99 0.28 41.94 -3.99
C LEU A 99 1.19 42.90 -4.78
N ALA A 100 2.27 42.41 -5.38
CA ALA A 100 3.16 43.23 -6.20
C ALA A 100 2.44 43.79 -7.44
N ILE A 101 1.60 42.99 -8.10
CA ILE A 101 0.74 43.44 -9.21
C ILE A 101 -0.22 44.54 -8.72
N LYS A 102 -0.88 44.35 -7.58
CA LYS A 102 -1.77 45.35 -6.98
C LYS A 102 -1.03 46.68 -6.75
N MET A 103 0.13 46.65 -6.08
CA MET A 103 0.93 47.85 -5.81
C MET A 103 1.39 48.55 -7.11
N ARG A 104 1.77 47.79 -8.14
CA ARG A 104 2.11 48.33 -9.46
C ARG A 104 0.92 49.05 -10.08
N THR A 105 -0.27 48.45 -10.03
CA THR A 105 -1.49 49.06 -10.57
C THR A 105 -1.94 50.29 -9.79
N GLU A 106 -1.79 50.32 -8.47
CA GLU A 106 -2.05 51.51 -7.64
C GLU A 106 -1.08 52.65 -7.98
N ARG A 107 0.20 52.33 -8.20
CA ARG A 107 1.18 53.33 -8.65
C ARG A 107 0.84 53.92 -10.01
N ALA A 108 0.24 53.13 -10.92
CA ALA A 108 -0.17 53.60 -12.24
C ALA A 108 -1.21 54.73 -12.17
N LEU A 109 -1.97 54.85 -11.07
CA LEU A 109 -2.95 55.94 -10.87
C LEU A 109 -2.30 57.31 -10.64
N ASN A 110 -1.02 57.35 -10.27
CA ASN A 110 -0.32 58.55 -9.83
C ASN A 110 0.82 58.99 -10.76
N VAL A 111 0.89 58.45 -11.98
CA VAL A 111 1.95 58.75 -12.97
C VAL A 111 1.37 59.25 -14.28
N HIS A 112 2.23 59.75 -15.18
CA HIS A 112 1.83 60.19 -16.50
C HIS A 112 1.07 59.08 -17.27
N PRO A 113 0.02 59.39 -18.04
CA PRO A 113 -0.82 58.39 -18.72
C PRO A 113 -0.04 57.36 -19.55
N ASP A 114 1.01 57.77 -20.28
CA ASP A 114 1.83 56.85 -21.08
C ASP A 114 2.57 55.82 -20.22
N VAL A 115 3.09 56.28 -19.07
CA VAL A 115 3.78 55.43 -18.09
C VAL A 115 2.77 54.52 -17.37
N ALA A 116 1.59 55.05 -17.02
CA ALA A 116 0.50 54.28 -16.44
C ALA A 116 0.08 53.14 -17.36
N GLN A 117 -0.06 53.42 -18.65
CA GLN A 117 -0.45 52.43 -19.65
C GLN A 117 0.59 51.31 -19.77
N GLN A 118 1.89 51.64 -19.72
CA GLN A 118 2.95 50.64 -19.71
C GLN A 118 2.90 49.78 -18.45
N ILE A 119 2.78 50.39 -17.26
CA ILE A 119 2.70 49.66 -15.99
C ILE A 119 1.51 48.68 -15.98
N ILE A 120 0.36 49.10 -16.51
CA ILE A 120 -0.83 48.25 -16.61
C ILE A 120 -0.60 47.08 -17.58
N ARG A 121 0.05 47.31 -18.74
CA ARG A 121 0.40 46.25 -19.70
C ARG A 121 1.31 45.21 -19.04
N ASP A 122 2.40 45.64 -18.44
CA ASP A 122 3.38 44.75 -17.78
C ASP A 122 2.74 43.97 -16.62
N SER A 123 1.84 44.62 -15.86
CA SER A 123 1.12 43.99 -14.76
C SER A 123 0.11 42.93 -15.23
N LYS A 124 -0.53 43.15 -16.39
CA LYS A 124 -1.42 42.15 -17.02
C LYS A 124 -0.64 40.93 -17.50
N GLU A 125 0.53 41.15 -18.10
CA GLU A 125 1.40 40.06 -18.56
C GLU A 125 1.87 39.19 -17.38
N LEU A 126 2.37 39.83 -16.32
CA LEU A 126 2.81 39.14 -15.11
C LEU A 126 1.66 38.35 -14.46
N LEU A 127 0.45 38.90 -14.43
CA LEU A 127 -0.74 38.20 -13.92
C LEU A 127 -1.08 36.96 -14.76
N SER A 128 -0.99 37.05 -16.08
CA SER A 128 -1.26 35.92 -16.98
C SER A 128 -0.24 34.79 -16.81
N GLN A 129 1.04 35.13 -16.64
CA GLN A 129 2.10 34.17 -16.35
C GLN A 129 1.84 33.48 -15.01
N THR A 130 1.55 34.26 -13.97
CA THR A 130 1.20 33.76 -12.63
C THR A 130 0.01 32.79 -12.67
N LEU A 131 -1.07 33.15 -13.38
CA LEU A 131 -2.25 32.28 -13.52
C LEU A 131 -1.94 30.96 -14.23
N THR A 132 -1.03 30.97 -15.20
CA THR A 132 -0.61 29.76 -15.91
C THR A 132 0.20 28.84 -14.98
N GLU A 133 1.09 29.43 -14.19
CA GLU A 133 1.89 28.72 -13.20
C GLU A 133 1.01 28.10 -12.10
N ILE A 134 0.01 28.83 -11.61
CA ILE A 134 -1.02 28.31 -10.68
C ILE A 134 -1.70 27.07 -11.25
N ARG A 135 -2.14 27.11 -12.51
CA ARG A 135 -2.84 25.97 -13.13
C ARG A 135 -1.94 24.75 -13.25
N ASN A 136 -0.68 24.94 -13.65
CA ASN A 136 0.29 23.85 -13.75
C ASN A 136 0.58 23.22 -12.39
N ILE A 137 0.78 24.05 -11.36
CA ILE A 137 1.01 23.61 -9.99
C ILE A 137 -0.22 22.88 -9.44
N SER A 138 -1.42 23.44 -9.60
CA SER A 138 -2.66 22.86 -9.10
C SER A 138 -2.93 21.48 -9.72
N ASN A 139 -2.58 21.29 -10.99
CA ASN A 139 -2.64 19.99 -11.66
C ASN A 139 -1.63 18.99 -11.09
N ASN A 140 -0.43 19.42 -10.73
CA ASN A 140 0.61 18.56 -10.13
C ASN A 140 0.36 18.22 -8.65
N LEU A 141 -0.34 19.10 -7.92
CA LEU A 141 -0.75 18.88 -6.54
C LEU A 141 -2.07 18.08 -6.42
N MET A 142 -2.77 17.82 -7.54
CA MET A 142 -3.99 17.03 -7.54
C MET A 142 -3.64 15.54 -7.30
N PRO A 143 -4.23 14.85 -6.32
CA PRO A 143 -3.79 13.50 -5.96
C PRO A 143 -4.04 12.48 -7.09
N ALA A 144 -2.98 11.78 -7.53
CA ALA A 144 -3.13 10.56 -8.34
C ALA A 144 -3.94 9.47 -7.60
N VAL A 145 -3.98 9.53 -6.27
CA VAL A 145 -4.79 8.67 -5.39
C VAL A 145 -6.30 8.88 -5.64
N LEU A 146 -6.75 10.10 -5.92
CA LEU A 146 -8.14 10.36 -6.31
C LEU A 146 -8.44 9.87 -7.74
N ASN A 147 -7.45 9.90 -8.63
CA ASN A 147 -7.62 9.47 -10.02
C ASN A 147 -7.61 7.93 -10.19
N ASN A 148 -6.85 7.20 -9.36
CA ASN A 148 -6.65 5.74 -9.55
C ASN A 148 -7.01 4.87 -8.33
N PHE A 149 -7.01 5.38 -7.10
CA PHE A 149 -7.16 4.58 -5.88
C PHE A 149 -8.43 4.88 -5.06
N GLY A 150 -9.14 5.99 -5.26
CA GLY A 150 -10.32 6.32 -4.45
C GLY A 150 -11.49 5.37 -4.69
N LEU A 151 -11.97 5.28 -5.94
CA LEU A 151 -13.21 4.56 -6.24
C LEU A 151 -13.02 3.04 -6.23
N LYS A 152 -11.95 2.53 -6.84
CA LYS A 152 -11.72 1.08 -6.98
C LYS A 152 -11.41 0.41 -5.64
N GLN A 153 -10.56 1.01 -4.81
CA GLN A 153 -10.26 0.47 -3.48
C GLN A 153 -11.45 0.66 -2.52
N ALA A 154 -12.17 1.79 -2.56
CA ALA A 154 -13.39 1.95 -1.77
C ALA A 154 -14.47 0.94 -2.18
N LEU A 155 -14.65 0.67 -3.48
CA LEU A 155 -15.55 -0.38 -3.98
C LEU A 155 -15.08 -1.79 -3.59
N MET A 156 -13.78 -2.08 -3.68
CA MET A 156 -13.23 -3.37 -3.27
C MET A 156 -13.39 -3.60 -1.76
N ASN A 157 -13.17 -2.57 -0.93
CA ASN A 157 -13.40 -2.62 0.50
C ASN A 157 -14.90 -2.82 0.82
N LEU A 158 -15.80 -2.07 0.17
CA LEU A 158 -17.26 -2.28 0.29
C LEU A 158 -17.70 -3.69 -0.10
N VAL A 159 -17.16 -4.25 -1.19
CA VAL A 159 -17.46 -5.61 -1.64
C VAL A 159 -16.91 -6.65 -0.67
N ASN A 160 -15.69 -6.45 -0.15
CA ASN A 160 -15.06 -7.36 0.81
C ASN A 160 -15.76 -7.34 2.18
N GLU A 161 -16.19 -6.17 2.66
CA GLU A 161 -16.99 -6.04 3.88
C GLU A 161 -18.34 -6.75 3.74
N ARG A 162 -19.05 -6.55 2.62
CA ARG A 162 -20.34 -7.23 2.36
C ARG A 162 -20.16 -8.76 2.26
N ARG A 163 -19.05 -9.23 1.69
CA ARG A 163 -18.74 -10.66 1.57
C ARG A 163 -18.41 -11.29 2.93
N LYS A 164 -17.65 -10.58 3.80
CA LYS A 164 -17.41 -10.99 5.19
C LYS A 164 -18.72 -11.08 5.98
N TYR A 165 -19.62 -10.11 5.83
CA TYR A 165 -20.92 -10.10 6.53
C TYR A 165 -21.81 -11.28 6.10
N LYS A 166 -21.85 -11.61 4.80
CA LYS A 166 -22.63 -12.76 4.29
C LYS A 166 -22.06 -14.12 4.75
N SER A 167 -20.74 -14.24 4.88
CA SER A 167 -20.08 -15.43 5.43
C SER A 167 -20.40 -15.61 6.91
N PHE A 168 -20.38 -14.52 7.69
CA PHE A 168 -20.71 -14.55 9.12
C PHE A 168 -22.17 -14.97 9.36
N LEU A 169 -23.12 -14.46 8.56
CA LEU A 169 -24.52 -14.86 8.65
C LEU A 169 -24.76 -16.32 8.22
N SER A 170 -24.04 -16.82 7.22
CA SER A 170 -24.17 -18.23 6.80
C SER A 170 -23.60 -19.20 7.86
N THR A 171 -22.53 -18.83 8.55
CA THR A 171 -21.95 -19.66 9.63
C THR A 171 -22.79 -19.63 10.91
N THR A 172 -23.42 -18.50 11.23
CA THR A 172 -24.26 -18.36 12.44
C THR A 172 -25.61 -19.06 12.29
N ILE A 173 -26.24 -19.01 11.10
CA ILE A 173 -27.53 -19.69 10.86
C ILE A 173 -27.38 -21.22 10.84
N VAL A 174 -26.23 -21.75 10.38
CA VAL A 174 -25.97 -23.20 10.39
C VAL A 174 -25.67 -23.73 11.80
N ARG A 175 -25.15 -22.90 12.71
CA ARG A 175 -24.91 -23.27 14.12
C ARG A 175 -26.13 -23.16 15.03
N ALA A 176 -27.19 -22.45 14.61
CA ALA A 176 -28.42 -22.30 15.40
C ALA A 176 -29.47 -23.40 15.12
N ASN A 177 -29.21 -24.32 14.19
CA ASN A 177 -30.11 -25.41 13.78
C ASN A 177 -29.57 -26.82 14.12
N TYR A 178 -28.67 -26.92 15.10
CA TYR A 178 -28.29 -28.19 15.74
C TYR A 178 -28.34 -28.05 17.26
#